data_AF-A0A523L4N8-F1
#
_entry.id   AF-A0A523L4N8-F1
#
_cell.length_a   1.000
_cell.length_b   1.000
_cell.length_c   1.000
_cell.angle_alpha   90.00
_cell.angle_beta   90.00
_cell.angle_gamma   90.00
#
_symmetry.space_group_name_H-M   'P 1'
#
loop_
_entity.id
_entity.type
_entity.pdbx_description
1 polymer ?
#
loop_
_entity_poly.entity_id
_entity_poly.type
_entity_poly.pdbx_seq_one_letter_code
_entity_poly.pdbx_strand_id
1 'polypeptide(L)'
;MTLITRYLIAGIAAAGLLAFLQPLQAQPNLDNMFLEADTDQFDPGLPIGAQFPAIRAIYEGQEIDNIEQFFGDKGAIFLANRSVDW
;
A
#
# COMPACT_ATOMS: atom_id res chain seq x y z
N MET A 1 -47.24 30.25 -14.83
CA MET A 1 -46.53 29.47 -13.79
C MET A 1 -46.59 30.25 -12.49
N THR A 2 -47.21 29.72 -11.43
CA THR A 2 -47.44 30.48 -10.18
C THR A 2 -46.19 30.44 -9.30
N LEU A 3 -46.09 31.40 -8.39
CA LEU A 3 -44.94 31.55 -7.48
C LEU A 3 -44.72 30.27 -6.64
N ILE A 4 -45.81 29.60 -6.26
CA ILE A 4 -45.82 28.35 -5.50
C ILE A 4 -45.15 27.20 -6.28
N THR A 5 -45.43 27.08 -7.58
CA THR A 5 -44.83 26.04 -8.43
C THR A 5 -43.31 26.20 -8.52
N ARG A 6 -42.80 27.44 -8.52
CA ARG A 6 -41.36 27.72 -8.57
C ARG A 6 -40.62 27.29 -7.30
N TYR A 7 -41.19 27.56 -6.14
CA TYR A 7 -40.58 27.15 -4.86
C TYR A 7 -40.58 25.64 -4.67
N LEU A 8 -41.62 24.94 -5.12
CA LEU A 8 -41.68 23.48 -5.10
C LEU A 8 -40.57 22.84 -5.95
N ILE A 9 -40.38 23.34 -7.18
CA ILE A 9 -39.32 22.85 -8.07
C ILE A 9 -37.94 23.13 -7.47
N ALA A 10 -37.71 24.34 -6.94
CA ALA A 10 -36.45 24.70 -6.30
C ALA A 10 -36.15 23.82 -5.08
N GLY A 11 -37.18 23.50 -4.26
CA GLY A 11 -37.04 22.61 -3.11
C GLY A 11 -36.65 21.19 -3.49
N ILE A 12 -37.29 20.62 -4.52
CA ILE A 12 -36.98 19.26 -5.01
C ILE A 12 -35.56 19.21 -5.60
N ALA A 13 -35.18 20.23 -6.39
CA ALA A 13 -33.84 20.31 -6.97
C ALA A 13 -32.75 20.45 -5.90
N ALA A 14 -32.98 21.27 -4.87
CA ALA A 14 -32.06 21.43 -3.76
C ALA A 14 -31.91 20.13 -2.95
N ALA A 15 -33.01 19.42 -2.66
CA ALA A 15 -32.97 18.14 -1.96
C ALA A 15 -32.22 17.07 -2.76
N GLY A 16 -32.45 16.99 -4.08
CA GLY A 16 -31.72 16.09 -4.96
C GLY A 16 -30.22 16.40 -5.02
N LEU A 17 -29.84 17.67 -5.11
CA LEU A 17 -28.44 18.09 -5.11
C LEU A 17 -27.76 17.76 -3.78
N LEU A 18 -28.42 18.02 -2.64
CA LEU A 18 -27.89 17.70 -1.32
C LEU A 18 -27.70 16.18 -1.13
N ALA A 19 -28.59 15.36 -1.68
CA ALA A 19 -28.46 13.90 -1.67
C ALA A 19 -27.33 13.39 -2.57
N PHE A 20 -27.11 14.03 -3.73
CA PHE A 20 -25.99 13.70 -4.64
C PHE A 20 -24.63 14.15 -4.13
N LEU A 21 -24.59 15.22 -3.34
CA LEU A 21 -23.37 15.73 -2.70
C LEU A 21 -23.02 14.97 -1.41
N GLN A 22 -23.87 14.04 -0.97
CA GLN A 22 -23.49 13.11 0.10
C GLN A 22 -22.27 12.31 -0.42
N PRO A 23 -21.13 12.33 0.28
CA PRO A 23 -20.04 11.46 -0.10
C PRO A 23 -20.55 10.02 -0.07
N LEU A 24 -20.28 9.25 -1.13
CA LEU A 24 -20.36 7.79 -1.08
C LEU A 24 -19.35 7.33 -0.01
N GLN A 25 -19.78 7.30 1.24
CA GLN A 25 -19.02 6.73 2.32
C GLN A 25 -19.09 5.22 2.16
N ALA A 26 -18.32 4.70 1.20
CA ALA A 26 -17.89 3.32 1.26
C ALA A 26 -17.02 3.22 2.53
N GLN A 27 -17.65 2.95 3.68
CA GLN A 27 -16.91 2.55 4.85
C GLN A 27 -16.32 1.18 4.53
N PRO A 28 -14.98 1.04 4.48
CA PRO A 28 -14.39 -0.27 4.32
C PRO A 28 -14.86 -1.14 5.47
N ASN A 29 -15.28 -2.37 5.17
CA ASN A 29 -15.49 -3.34 6.22
C ASN A 29 -14.11 -3.65 6.84
N LEU A 30 -13.93 -3.25 8.09
CA LEU A 30 -12.70 -3.47 8.85
C LEU A 30 -12.68 -4.82 9.57
N ASP A 31 -13.77 -5.58 9.51
CA ASP A 31 -13.85 -6.92 10.10
C ASP A 31 -12.74 -7.80 9.50
N ASN A 32 -11.95 -8.42 10.38
CA ASN A 32 -10.84 -9.29 10.03
C ASN A 32 -9.73 -8.65 9.17
N MET A 33 -9.62 -7.32 9.14
CA MET A 33 -8.52 -6.65 8.44
C MET A 33 -7.17 -6.75 9.20
N PHE A 34 -7.22 -7.09 10.49
CA PHE A 34 -6.06 -7.32 11.34
C PHE A 34 -6.13 -8.72 11.94
N LEU A 35 -5.03 -9.45 11.87
CA LEU A 35 -4.85 -10.72 12.56
C LEU A 35 -4.10 -10.47 13.87
N GLU A 36 -4.50 -11.12 14.96
CA GLU A 36 -3.85 -10.98 16.26
C GLU A 36 -2.44 -11.59 16.27
N ALA A 37 -2.22 -12.62 15.46
CA ALA A 37 -0.95 -13.30 15.28
C ALA A 37 -0.86 -13.90 13.89
N ASP A 38 0.36 -13.98 13.36
CA ASP A 38 0.66 -14.81 12.20
C ASP A 38 0.75 -16.28 12.66
N THR A 39 -0.20 -17.09 12.21
CA THR A 39 -0.34 -18.50 12.63
C THR A 39 -0.14 -19.49 11.50
N ASP A 40 0.13 -19.00 10.29
CA ASP A 40 0.40 -19.89 9.17
C ASP A 40 1.90 -20.29 9.14
N GLN A 41 2.28 -21.06 8.13
CA GLN A 41 3.67 -21.53 7.97
C GLN A 41 4.39 -20.81 6.83
N PHE A 42 3.82 -19.72 6.34
CA PHE A 42 4.32 -18.98 5.19
C PHE A 42 5.25 -17.88 5.67
N ASP A 43 6.51 -18.24 5.88
CA ASP A 43 7.60 -17.33 6.22
C ASP A 43 8.51 -17.06 4.99
N PRO A 44 8.09 -16.23 4.02
CA PRO A 44 8.91 -15.94 2.86
C PRO A 44 10.14 -15.12 3.28
N GLY A 45 11.33 -15.69 3.09
CA GLY A 45 12.57 -14.98 3.40
C GLY A 45 13.76 -15.90 3.61
N LEU A 46 14.89 -15.29 3.99
CA LEU A 46 16.05 -16.03 4.47
C LEU A 46 15.86 -16.36 5.96
N PRO A 47 16.02 -17.62 6.38
CA PRO A 47 15.98 -17.98 7.79
C PRO A 47 17.04 -17.24 8.62
N ILE A 48 16.75 -17.01 9.90
CA ILE A 48 17.75 -16.46 10.82
C ILE A 48 18.95 -17.39 10.90
N GLY A 49 20.15 -16.84 10.74
CA GLY A 49 21.41 -17.58 10.73
C GLY A 49 21.76 -18.24 9.38
N ALA A 50 20.89 -18.14 8.37
CA ALA A 50 21.25 -18.55 7.02
C ALA A 50 22.34 -17.64 6.44
N GLN A 51 23.20 -18.21 5.61
CA GLN A 51 24.15 -17.43 4.83
C GLN A 51 23.40 -16.58 3.80
N PHE A 52 23.82 -15.32 3.65
CA PHE A 52 23.26 -14.45 2.62
C PHE A 52 23.56 -15.03 1.22
N PRO A 53 22.58 -15.10 0.32
CA PRO A 53 22.77 -15.71 -0.99
C PRO A 53 23.72 -14.89 -1.86
N ALA A 54 24.44 -15.55 -2.76
CA ALA A 54 25.19 -14.86 -3.80
C ALA A 54 24.25 -14.01 -4.65
N ILE A 55 24.70 -12.81 -5.00
CA ILE A 55 23.97 -11.90 -5.87
C ILE A 55 24.76 -11.68 -7.17
N ARG A 56 24.18 -10.97 -8.11
CA ARG A 56 24.93 -10.34 -9.20
C ARG A 56 24.41 -8.93 -9.35
N ALA A 57 25.25 -7.95 -9.06
CA ALA A 57 24.90 -6.55 -9.14
C ALA A 57 26.10 -5.74 -9.66
N ILE A 58 25.85 -4.50 -10.08
CA ILE A 58 26.89 -3.54 -10.45
C ILE A 58 26.98 -2.48 -9.37
N TYR A 59 28.17 -2.30 -8.80
CA TYR A 59 28.50 -1.23 -7.85
C TYR A 59 29.69 -0.45 -8.37
N GLU A 60 29.54 0.87 -8.54
CA GLU A 60 30.59 1.76 -9.08
C GLU A 60 31.22 1.27 -10.40
N GLY A 61 30.42 0.61 -11.25
CA GLY A 61 30.87 0.07 -12.53
C GLY A 61 31.60 -1.27 -12.45
N GLN A 62 31.71 -1.88 -11.26
CA GLN A 62 32.24 -3.22 -11.07
C GLN A 62 31.11 -4.22 -10.78
N GLU A 63 31.22 -5.41 -11.36
CA GLU A 63 30.36 -6.53 -10.96
C GLU A 63 30.74 -6.99 -9.55
N ILE A 64 29.73 -7.16 -8.72
CA ILE A 64 29.85 -7.70 -7.36
C ILE A 64 28.97 -8.94 -7.25
N ASP A 65 29.47 -9.97 -6.59
CA ASP A 65 28.79 -11.25 -6.40
C ASP A 65 28.41 -11.54 -4.93
N ASN A 66 28.89 -10.70 -4.02
CA ASN A 66 28.63 -10.76 -2.59
C ASN A 66 28.44 -9.35 -2.01
N ILE A 67 27.80 -9.28 -0.85
CA ILE A 67 27.54 -8.01 -0.14
C ILE A 67 28.40 -7.85 1.12
N GLU A 68 29.29 -8.79 1.42
CA GLU A 68 30.09 -8.81 2.66
C GLU A 68 30.99 -7.57 2.76
N GLN A 69 31.42 -7.03 1.63
CA GLN A 69 32.17 -5.77 1.56
C GLN A 69 31.42 -4.56 2.11
N PHE A 70 30.09 -4.64 2.30
CA PHE A 70 29.26 -3.60 2.88
C PHE A 70 28.96 -3.83 4.37
N PHE A 71 29.47 -4.91 4.98
CA PHE A 71 29.23 -5.20 6.38
C PHE A 71 30.10 -4.29 7.25
N GLY A 72 29.46 -3.39 8.01
CA GLY A 72 30.14 -2.63 9.06
C GLY A 72 30.12 -3.36 10.40
N ASP A 73 30.48 -2.65 11.48
CA ASP A 73 30.52 -3.20 12.85
C ASP A 73 29.17 -3.75 13.35
N LYS A 74 28.06 -3.35 12.71
CA LYS A 74 26.70 -3.75 13.05
C LYS A 74 26.04 -4.63 11.97
N GLY A 75 26.82 -5.11 11.00
CA GLY A 75 26.33 -5.82 9.83
C GLY A 75 25.81 -4.86 8.74
N ALA A 76 24.91 -5.36 7.90
CA ALA A 76 24.30 -4.61 6.80
C ALA A 76 22.79 -4.87 6.72
N ILE A 77 22.06 -3.90 6.17
CA ILE A 77 20.66 -4.05 5.81
C ILE A 77 20.58 -4.09 4.29
N PHE A 78 20.01 -5.16 3.73
CA PHE A 78 19.79 -5.31 2.30
C PHE A 78 18.33 -4.99 1.97
N LEU A 79 18.11 -4.01 1.10
CA LEU A 79 16.78 -3.66 0.57
C LEU A 79 16.78 -3.86 -0.94
N ALA A 80 15.97 -4.81 -1.42
CA ALA A 80 15.70 -4.98 -2.84
C ALA A 80 14.29 -4.43 -3.14
N ASN A 81 14.21 -3.52 -4.10
CA ASN A 81 12.94 -3.03 -4.62
C ASN A 81 12.82 -3.46 -6.09
N ARG A 82 11.74 -4.16 -6.44
CA ARG A 82 11.36 -4.30 -7.85
C ARG A 82 10.56 -3.06 -8.23
N SER A 83 11.12 -2.22 -9.10
CA SER A 83 10.28 -1.27 -9.82
C SER A 83 9.38 -2.08 -10.75
N VAL A 84 8.08 -2.06 -10.51
CA VAL A 84 7.10 -2.39 -11.56
C VAL A 84 6.90 -1.08 -12.30
N ASP A 85 7.26 -1.03 -13.58
CA ASP A 85 6.82 0.06 -14.45
C ASP A 85 5.29 -0.07 -14.59
N TRP A 86 4.57 1.03 -14.44
CA TRP A 86 3.10 1.10 -14.39
C TRP A 86 2.55 1.72 -15.66
#